data_AF-A0A327KTT5-F1
#
_entry.id   AF-A0A327KTT5-F1
#
_cell.length_a   1.000
_cell.length_b   1.000
_cell.length_c   1.000
_cell.angle_alpha   90.00
_cell.angle_beta   90.00
_cell.angle_gamma   90.00
#
_symmetry.space_group_name_H-M   'P 1'
#
loop_
_entity.id
_entity.type
_entity.pdbx_description
1 polymer ?
#
loop_
_entity_poly.entity_id
_entity_poly.type
_entity_poly.pdbx_seq_one_letter_code
_entity_poly.pdbx_strand_id
1 'polypeptide(L)' 'MRRTPRQVLLDAEQHRRNAVGFADRAGATSSSQERDHFAMMARTSELLAKNADWLRSIDTFLADWRPKA' A
#
# COMPACT_ATOMS: atom_id res chain seq x y z
N MET A 1 -7.05 -4.30 -19.89
CA MET A 1 -5.57 -4.28 -19.90
C MET A 1 -5.06 -4.78 -18.55
N ARG A 2 -4.15 -5.76 -18.51
CA ARG A 2 -3.54 -6.23 -17.24
C ARG A 2 -2.55 -5.18 -16.74
N ARG A 3 -2.60 -4.85 -15.45
CA ARG A 3 -1.63 -3.93 -14.82
C ARG A 3 -0.26 -4.59 -14.75
N THR A 4 0.79 -3.82 -14.96
CA THR A 4 2.16 -4.32 -14.81
C THR A 4 2.47 -4.55 -13.32
N PRO A 5 3.41 -5.46 -12.97
CA PRO A 5 3.79 -5.69 -11.58
C PRO A 5 4.20 -4.41 -10.83
N ARG A 6 4.88 -3.50 -11.53
CA ARG A 6 5.22 -2.16 -11.01
C ARG A 6 3.99 -1.32 -10.70
N GLN A 7 3.00 -1.29 -11.59
CA GLN A 7 1.76 -0.55 -11.37
C GLN A 7 0.97 -1.10 -10.17
N VAL A 8 0.98 -2.41 -9.94
CA VAL A 8 0.35 -3.02 -8.78
C VAL A 8 1.11 -2.65 -7.49
N LEU A 9 2.43 -2.71 -7.51
CA LEU A 9 3.26 -2.35 -6.36
C LEU A 9 3.14 -0.87 -5.97
N LEU A 10 2.96 0.03 -6.93
CA LEU A 10 2.86 1.48 -6.71
C LEU A 10 1.42 1.99 -6.54
N ASP A 11 0.42 1.10 -6.47
CA ASP A 11 -0.97 1.48 -6.24
C ASP A 11 -1.24 1.67 -4.74
N ALA A 12 -0.91 2.86 -4.23
CA ALA A 12 -1.12 3.20 -2.82
C ALA A 12 -2.58 3.07 -2.38
N GLU A 13 -3.54 3.36 -3.26
CA GLU A 13 -4.96 3.27 -2.95
C GLU A 13 -5.41 1.81 -2.80
N GLN A 14 -4.91 0.91 -3.65
CA GLN A 14 -5.15 -0.51 -3.48
C GLN A 14 -4.58 -1.01 -2.14
N HIS A 15 -3.38 -0.59 -1.77
CA HIS A 15 -2.77 -0.98 -0.49
C HIS A 15 -3.53 -0.43 0.72
N ARG A 16 -4.04 0.81 0.66
CA ARG A 16 -4.91 1.36 1.72
C ARG A 16 -6.22 0.57 1.86
N ARG A 17 -6.87 0.23 0.76
CA ARG A 17 -8.08 -0.63 0.77
C ARG A 17 -7.79 -2.02 1.33
N ASN A 18 -6.65 -2.62 0.98
CA ASN A 18 -6.22 -3.89 1.55
C ASN A 18 -5.99 -3.77 3.06
N ALA A 19 -5.34 -2.70 3.53
CA ALA A 19 -5.08 -2.48 4.95
C ALA A 19 -6.38 -2.42 5.76
N VAL A 20 -7.37 -1.66 5.29
CA VAL A 20 -8.71 -1.60 5.90
C VAL A 20 -9.37 -2.99 5.88
N GLY A 21 -9.39 -3.67 4.74
CA GLY A 21 -10.01 -4.99 4.63
C GLY A 21 -9.37 -6.06 5.53
N PHE A 22 -8.05 -6.00 5.77
CA PHE A 22 -7.39 -6.87 6.73
C PHE A 22 -7.71 -6.48 8.18
N ALA A 23 -7.80 -5.19 8.50
CA ALA A 23 -8.20 -4.74 9.83
C ALA A 23 -9.62 -5.19 10.17
N ASP A 24 -10.55 -5.10 9.22
CA ASP A 24 -11.93 -5.59 9.38
C ASP A 24 -11.96 -7.10 9.64
N ARG A 25 -11.17 -7.88 8.90
CA ARG A 25 -11.05 -9.34 9.11
C ARG A 25 -10.43 -9.69 10.46
N ALA A 26 -9.44 -8.93 10.93
CA ALA A 26 -8.88 -9.10 12.27
C ALA A 26 -9.94 -8.87 13.36
N GLY A 27 -10.81 -7.87 13.18
CA GLY A 27 -11.93 -7.60 14.09
C GLY A 27 -13.05 -8.64 14.04
N ALA A 28 -13.27 -9.25 12.88
CA ALA A 28 -14.36 -10.22 12.67
C ALA A 28 -14.01 -11.65 13.08
N THR A 29 -12.73 -12.02 13.14
CA THR A 29 -12.32 -13.40 13.49
C THR A 29 -12.33 -13.66 15.00
N SER A 30 -12.80 -14.87 15.36
CA SER A 30 -12.75 -15.41 16.72
C SER A 30 -11.41 -16.08 17.05
N SER A 31 -10.60 -16.43 16.04
CA SER A 31 -9.28 -17.05 16.24
C SER A 31 -8.23 -15.99 16.56
N SER A 32 -7.49 -16.18 17.66
CA SER A 32 -6.38 -15.28 18.03
C SER A 32 -5.26 -15.30 16.99
N GLN A 33 -4.93 -16.48 16.46
CA GLN A 33 -3.90 -16.63 15.43
C GLN A 33 -4.27 -15.90 14.14
N GLU A 34 -5.53 -16.03 13.69
CA GLU A 34 -6.00 -15.32 12.49
C GLU A 34 -6.04 -13.81 12.73
N ARG A 35 -6.46 -13.37 13.91
CA ARG A 35 -6.49 -11.96 14.29
C ARG A 35 -5.09 -11.34 14.17
N ASP A 36 -4.08 -11.99 14.75
CA ASP A 36 -2.69 -11.52 14.71
C ASP A 36 -2.14 -11.50 13.29
N HIS A 37 -2.46 -12.54 12.50
CA HIS A 37 -2.07 -12.62 11.09
C HIS A 37 -2.68 -11.48 10.26
N PHE A 38 -3.99 -11.24 10.38
CA PHE A 38 -4.65 -10.15 9.67
C PHE A 38 -4.18 -8.78 10.15
N ALA A 39 -3.92 -8.59 11.44
CA ALA A 39 -3.34 -7.35 11.96
C ALA A 39 -1.95 -7.09 11.37
N MET A 40 -1.11 -8.12 11.22
CA MET A 40 0.18 -8.02 10.53
C MET A 40 -0.02 -7.63 9.05
N MET A 41 -0.94 -8.28 8.34
CA MET A 41 -1.24 -7.97 6.94
C MET A 41 -1.75 -6.54 6.74
N ALA A 42 -2.57 -6.03 7.66
CA ALA A 42 -3.04 -4.65 7.66
C ALA A 42 -1.87 -3.67 7.77
N ARG A 43 -0.99 -3.87 8.76
CA ARG A 43 0.21 -3.04 8.97
C ARG A 43 1.14 -3.06 7.76
N THR A 44 1.39 -4.24 7.19
CA THR A 44 2.22 -4.37 5.98
C THR A 44 1.61 -3.64 4.79
N SER A 45 0.29 -3.73 4.60
CA SER A 45 -0.40 -3.02 3.53
C SER A 45 -0.34 -1.50 3.72
N GLU A 46 -0.44 -1.01 4.96
CA GLU A 46 -0.28 0.42 5.25
C GLU A 46 1.15 0.92 4.95
N LEU A 47 2.17 0.14 5.29
CA LEU A 47 3.56 0.44 4.94
C LEU A 47 3.78 0.49 3.42
N LEU A 48 3.18 -0.44 2.67
CA LEU A 48 3.24 -0.43 1.21
C LEU A 48 2.57 0.82 0.62
N ALA A 49 1.43 1.26 1.17
CA ALA A 49 0.79 2.49 0.75
C ALA A 49 1.70 3.71 0.96
N LYS A 50 2.30 3.83 2.16
CA LYS A 50 3.24 4.92 2.49
C LYS A 50 4.47 4.91 1.57
N ASN A 51 5.03 3.75 1.29
CA ASN A 51 6.18 3.62 0.38
C ASN A 51 5.81 4.01 -1.05
N ALA A 52 4.64 3.61 -1.54
CA ALA A 52 4.15 3.98 -2.87
C ALA A 52 3.92 5.50 -2.99
N ASP A 53 3.38 6.15 -1.95
CA ASP A 53 3.20 7.60 -1.91
C ASP A 53 4.56 8.32 -1.86
N TRP A 54 5.52 7.81 -1.07
CA TRP A 54 6.88 8.35 -1.02
C TRP A 54 7.60 8.26 -2.37
N LEU A 55 7.53 7.11 -3.05
CA LEU A 55 8.10 6.97 -4.39
C LEU A 55 7.48 7.93 -5.40
N ARG A 56 6.15 8.15 -5.33
CA ARG A 56 5.47 9.15 -6.17
C ARG A 56 5.97 10.58 -5.88
N SER A 57 6.25 10.91 -4.62
CA SER A 57 6.82 12.21 -4.25
C SER A 57 8.22 12.41 -4.84
N ILE A 58 9.05 11.37 -4.88
CA ILE A 58 10.36 11.39 -5.53
C ILE A 58 10.21 11.58 -7.03
N ASP A 59 9.33 10.81 -7.68
CA ASP A 59 9.08 10.95 -9.12
C ASP A 59 8.65 12.38 -9.49
N THR A 60 7.81 13.00 -8.65
CA THR A 60 7.38 14.41 -8.82
C THR A 60 8.54 15.38 -8.65
N PHE A 61 9.31 15.25 -7.56
CA PHE A 61 10.49 16.06 -7.31
C PHE A 61 11.51 15.99 -8.46
N LEU A 62 11.79 14.78 -8.95
CA LEU A 62 12.72 14.58 -10.06
C LEU A 62 12.18 15.15 -11.39
N ALA A 63 10.86 15.15 -11.60
CA ALA A 63 10.24 15.77 -12.76
C ALA A 63 10.37 17.31 -12.71
N ASP A 64 10.16 17.91 -11.53
CA ASP A 64 10.28 19.35 -11.31
C ASP A 64 11.74 19.83 -11.37
N TRP A 65 12.69 18.99 -10.96
CA TRP A 65 14.11 19.30 -10.97
C TRP A 65 14.74 19.22 -12.36
N ARG A 66 14.12 18.51 -13.32
CA ARG A 66 14.65 18.44 -14.69
C ARG A 66 14.74 19.85 -15.28
N PRO A 67 15.91 20.26 -15.82
CA PRO A 67 16.06 21.56 -16.44
C PRO A 67 14.96 21.76 -17.49
N LYS A 68 14.18 22.83 -17.35
CA LYS A 68 13.26 23.26 -18.40
C LYS A 68 14.15 23.75 -19.55
N ALA A 69 14.35 22.89 -20.55
CA ALA A 69 15.01 23.24 -21.80
C ALA A 69 14.27 24.40 -22.48
#